data_AF-A0A349NCL1-F1
#
_entry.id   AF-A0A349NCL1-F1
#
_cell.length_a   1.000
_cell.length_b   1.000
_cell.length_c   1.000
_cell.angle_alpha   90.00
_cell.angle_beta   90.00
_cell.angle_gamma   90.00
#
_symmetry.space_group_name_H-M   'P 1'
#
loop_
_entity.id
_entity.type
_entity.pdbx_description
1 polymer ?
#
loop_
_entity_poly.entity_id
_entity_poly.type
_entity_poly.pdbx_seq_one_letter_code
_entity_poly.pdbx_strand_id
1 'polypeptide(L)'
;MSSPEEHHELGPSTLKYVEICPSYRSSNETNIFAEEGTMLHSAAETGNLDGLNEEQIKLVIACLDYIKPMEDKADDIHKELRVVIRHG
;
A
#
# COMPACT_ATOMS: atom_id res chain seq x y z
N MET A 1 -0.80 7.36 9.32
CA MET A 1 -1.45 8.66 8.99
C MET A 1 -0.43 9.76 8.69
N SER A 2 0.08 9.82 7.46
CA SER A 2 0.68 11.06 6.95
C SER A 2 -0.39 12.14 6.91
N SER A 3 -0.04 13.37 7.28
CA SER A 3 -1.01 14.46 7.25
C SER A 3 -1.37 14.78 5.78
N PRO A 4 -2.59 15.32 5.50
CA PRO A 4 -2.98 15.75 4.15
C PRO A 4 -2.01 16.74 3.49
N GLU A 5 -1.12 17.35 4.28
CA GLU A 5 -0.15 18.37 3.90
C GLU A 5 1.16 17.78 3.34
N GLU A 6 1.40 16.47 3.48
CA GLU A 6 2.64 15.80 3.03
C GLU A 6 2.53 15.12 1.65
N HIS A 7 1.39 15.27 0.96
CA HIS A 7 1.23 14.77 -0.39
C HIS A 7 1.54 15.88 -1.41
N HIS A 8 2.52 15.65 -2.28
CA HIS A 8 2.69 16.45 -3.50
C HIS A 8 1.35 16.47 -4.27
N GLU A 9 0.92 17.64 -4.79
CA GLU A 9 -0.40 17.83 -5.44
C GLU A 9 -0.73 16.76 -6.50
N LEU A 10 0.32 16.21 -7.12
CA LEU A 10 0.23 15.08 -8.01
C LEU A 10 0.75 13.81 -7.31
N GLY A 11 -0.16 13.00 -6.77
CA GLY A 11 0.15 11.65 -6.27
C GLY A 11 0.43 10.65 -7.41
N PRO A 12 1.03 9.49 -7.15
CA PRO A 12 1.32 8.48 -8.18
C PRO A 12 0.07 8.01 -8.96
N SER A 13 -1.11 8.02 -8.33
CA SER A 13 -2.41 7.76 -8.96
C SER A 13 -2.90 8.87 -9.89
N THR A 14 -2.37 10.09 -9.75
CA THR A 14 -2.55 11.20 -10.70
C THR A 14 -1.48 11.23 -11.81
N LEU A 15 -0.50 10.31 -11.79
CA LEU A 15 0.40 10.14 -12.93
C LEU A 15 -0.43 9.60 -14.09
N LYS A 16 -0.74 10.56 -14.96
CA LYS A 16 -1.52 10.65 -16.20
C LYS A 16 -1.36 9.52 -17.24
N TYR A 17 -0.86 8.33 -16.88
CA TYR A 17 -0.74 7.20 -17.80
C TYR A 17 -2.10 6.82 -18.42
N VAL A 18 -3.20 7.07 -17.70
CA VAL A 18 -4.55 6.85 -18.19
C VAL A 18 -5.10 8.03 -19.01
N GLU A 19 -4.59 9.26 -18.85
CA GLU A 19 -4.97 10.41 -19.70
C GLU A 19 -4.48 10.28 -21.15
N ILE A 20 -3.47 9.43 -21.40
CA ILE A 20 -3.03 9.08 -22.76
C ILE A 20 -4.14 8.30 -23.50
N CYS A 21 -5.01 7.59 -22.78
CA CYS A 21 -6.11 6.84 -23.37
C CYS A 21 -7.26 7.78 -23.75
N PRO A 22 -7.59 7.95 -25.05
CA PRO A 22 -8.67 8.84 -25.49
C PRO A 22 -10.07 8.45 -24.95
N SER A 23 -10.21 7.22 -24.49
CA SER A 23 -11.46 6.67 -23.94
C SER A 23 -11.53 6.74 -22.41
N TYR A 24 -10.44 7.13 -21.73
CA TYR A 24 -10.46 7.26 -20.29
C TYR A 24 -11.23 8.52 -19.88
N ARG A 25 -12.23 8.34 -19.03
CA ARG A 25 -12.89 9.43 -18.32
C ARG A 25 -12.72 9.18 -16.84
N SER A 26 -11.96 10.03 -16.18
CA SER A 26 -11.97 10.08 -14.72
C SER A 26 -13.35 10.53 -14.28
N SER A 27 -14.03 9.72 -13.47
CA SER A 27 -15.11 10.19 -12.61
C SER A 27 -14.55 10.31 -11.20
N ASN A 28 -14.92 11.38 -10.49
CA ASN A 28 -14.68 11.50 -9.04
C ASN A 28 -15.68 10.66 -8.24
N GLU A 29 -16.36 9.71 -8.89
CA GLU A 29 -17.37 8.86 -8.29
C GLU A 29 -16.69 7.61 -7.76
N THR A 30 -17.09 7.22 -6.54
CA THR A 30 -16.69 5.94 -5.97
C THR A 30 -17.57 4.83 -6.53
N ASN A 31 -17.10 3.59 -6.39
CA ASN A 31 -17.90 2.40 -6.67
C ASN A 31 -17.76 1.41 -5.50
N ILE A 32 -18.63 0.40 -5.48
CA ILE A 32 -18.68 -0.58 -4.39
C ILE A 32 -17.33 -1.26 -4.12
N PHE A 33 -16.52 -1.49 -5.16
CA PHE A 33 -15.22 -2.14 -5.03
C PHE A 33 -14.15 -1.20 -4.47
N ALA A 34 -14.22 0.09 -4.82
CA ALA A 34 -13.34 1.11 -4.25
C ALA A 34 -13.64 1.35 -2.77
N GLU A 35 -14.92 1.36 -2.39
CA GLU A 35 -15.35 1.44 -0.99
C GLU A 35 -14.91 0.20 -0.21
N GLU A 36 -15.12 -0.99 -0.77
CA GLU A 36 -14.65 -2.24 -0.18
C GLU A 36 -13.13 -2.24 0.01
N GLY A 37 -12.34 -1.87 -1.00
CA GLY A 37 -10.89 -1.76 -0.88
C GLY A 37 -10.45 -0.77 0.20
N THR A 38 -11.14 0.37 0.32
CA THR A 38 -10.88 1.37 1.37
C THR A 38 -11.12 0.77 2.76
N MET A 39 -12.19 -0.01 2.93
CA MET A 39 -12.49 -0.72 4.17
C MET A 39 -11.41 -1.75 4.52
N LEU A 40 -10.97 -2.56 3.55
CA LEU A 40 -9.91 -3.57 3.77
C LEU A 40 -8.58 -2.92 4.17
N HIS A 41 -8.20 -1.81 3.52
CA HIS A 41 -6.99 -1.06 3.88
C HIS A 41 -7.07 -0.49 5.30
N SER A 42 -8.21 0.09 5.68
CA SER A 42 -8.40 0.59 7.05
C SER A 42 -8.26 -0.53 8.07
N ALA A 43 -8.83 -1.70 7.80
CA ALA A 43 -8.75 -2.86 8.68
C ALA A 43 -7.30 -3.36 8.84
N ALA A 44 -6.53 -3.38 7.74
CA ALA A 44 -5.13 -3.76 7.77
C ALA A 44 -4.26 -2.75 8.53
N GLU A 45 -4.49 -1.44 8.37
CA GLU A 45 -3.71 -0.39 9.06
C GLU A 45 -3.98 -0.36 10.57
N THR A 46 -5.23 -0.60 11.00
CA THR A 46 -5.60 -0.52 12.42
C THR A 46 -5.63 -1.87 13.14
N GLY A 47 -5.57 -2.98 12.41
CA GLY A 47 -5.78 -4.32 12.96
C GLY A 47 -7.21 -4.60 13.44
N ASN A 48 -8.18 -3.74 13.07
CA ASN A 48 -9.57 -3.91 13.47
C ASN A 48 -10.33 -4.65 12.36
N LEU A 49 -10.82 -5.85 12.68
CA LEU A 49 -11.55 -6.72 11.74
C LEU A 49 -13.07 -6.64 11.90
N ASP A 50 -13.57 -5.73 12.74
CA ASP A 50 -15.00 -5.54 12.96
C ASP A 50 -15.70 -5.07 11.66
N GLY A 51 -16.84 -5.68 11.36
CA GLY A 51 -17.67 -5.31 10.20
C GLY A 51 -17.26 -5.98 8.88
N LEU A 52 -16.17 -6.73 8.85
CA LEU A 52 -15.76 -7.52 7.69
C LEU A 52 -16.42 -8.90 7.68
N ASN A 53 -16.67 -9.42 6.48
CA ASN A 53 -17.11 -10.80 6.29
C ASN A 53 -15.92 -11.78 6.32
N GLU A 54 -16.21 -13.08 6.34
CA GLU A 54 -15.17 -14.12 6.47
C GLU A 54 -14.13 -14.11 5.34
N GLU A 55 -14.53 -13.81 4.11
CA GLU A 55 -13.62 -13.76 2.96
C GLU A 55 -12.68 -12.55 3.09
N GLN A 56 -13.24 -11.39 3.40
CA GLN A 56 -12.49 -10.16 3.60
C GLN A 56 -11.49 -10.29 4.76
N ILE A 57 -11.90 -10.92 5.87
CA ILE A 57 -11.01 -11.21 7.00
C ILE A 57 -9.83 -12.07 6.56
N LYS A 58 -10.06 -13.14 5.79
CA LYS A 58 -8.98 -14.00 5.27
C LYS A 58 -8.00 -13.22 4.41
N LEU A 59 -8.49 -12.31 3.56
CA LEU A 59 -7.64 -11.48 2.71
C LEU A 59 -6.77 -10.53 3.52
N VAL A 60 -7.36 -9.83 4.50
CA VAL A 60 -6.61 -8.91 5.38
C VAL A 60 -5.55 -9.67 6.17
N ILE A 61 -5.89 -10.80 6.76
CA ILE A 61 -4.94 -11.63 7.53
C ILE A 61 -3.80 -12.12 6.64
N ALA A 62 -4.08 -12.59 5.42
CA ALA A 62 -3.05 -13.08 4.50
C ALA A 62 -2.02 -11.99 4.17
N CYS A 63 -2.46 -10.73 4.01
CA CYS A 63 -1.57 -9.59 3.80
C CYS A 63 -0.71 -9.28 5.04
N LEU A 64 -1.32 -9.28 6.23
CA LEU A 64 -0.60 -9.02 7.48
C LEU A 64 0.41 -10.13 7.80
N ASP A 65 0.05 -11.40 7.59
CA ASP A 65 0.94 -12.55 7.79
C ASP A 65 2.16 -12.49 6.86
N TYR A 66 1.99 -11.96 5.64
CA TYR A 66 3.11 -11.76 4.72
C TYR A 66 4.10 -10.69 5.21
N ILE A 67 3.58 -9.60 5.81
CA ILE A 67 4.38 -8.46 6.28
C ILE A 67 5.09 -8.77 7.60
N LYS A 68 4.42 -9.50 8.50
CA LYS A 68 4.90 -9.84 9.84
C LYS A 68 6.37 -10.30 9.91
N PRO A 69 6.87 -11.27 9.12
CA PRO A 69 8.27 -11.69 9.21
C PRO A 69 9.28 -10.61 8.78
N MET A 70 8.84 -9.59 8.02
CA MET A 70 9.64 -8.43 7.67
C MET A 70 9.69 -7.44 8.83
N GLU A 71 8.54 -7.18 9.48
CA GLU A 71 8.46 -6.32 10.67
C GLU A 71 9.24 -6.93 11.85
N ASP A 72 9.11 -8.23 12.07
CA ASP A 72 9.83 -8.97 13.14
C ASP A 72 11.35 -8.84 13.02
N LYS A 73 11.87 -8.60 11.81
CA LYS A 73 13.30 -8.44 11.51
C LYS A 73 13.69 -7.00 11.19
N ALA A 74 12.76 -6.05 11.26
CA ALA A 74 13.03 -4.66 10.87
C ALA A 74 14.10 -4.02 11.77
N ASP A 75 14.17 -4.45 13.02
CA ASP A 75 15.16 -3.99 14.00
C ASP A 75 16.49 -4.77 13.96
N ASP A 76 16.62 -5.76 13.06
CA ASP A 76 17.85 -6.53 12.92
C ASP A 76 18.98 -5.65 12.37
N ILE A 77 20.06 -5.50 13.15
CA ILE A 77 21.24 -4.76 12.71
C ILE A 77 22.14 -5.67 11.86
N HIS A 78 22.12 -5.46 10.54
CA HIS A 78 23.05 -6.13 9.63
C HIS A 78 24.37 -5.36 9.50
N LYS A 79 25.50 -6.05 9.66
CA LYS A 79 26.83 -5.48 9.38
C LYS A 79 27.06 -5.47 7.88
N GLU A 80 27.06 -4.29 7.26
CA GLU A 80 27.40 -4.16 5.85
C GLU A 80 28.91 -4.29 5.62
N LEU A 81 29.30 -5.17 4.68
CA LEU A 81 30.68 -5.29 4.20
C LEU A 81 30.85 -4.39 2.98
N ARG A 82 31.63 -3.31 3.12
CA ARG A 82 32.05 -2.48 1.98
C ARG A 82 33.10 -3.21 1.16
N VAL A 83 32.77 -3.55 -0.08
CA VAL A 83 33.72 -4.11 -1.05
C VAL A 83 34.42 -3.00 -1.82
N VAL A 84 35.75 -3.11 -1.95
CA VAL A 84 36.55 -2.16 -2.75
C VAL A 84 36.54 -2.62 -4.21
N ILE A 85 35.93 -1.83 -5.09
CA ILE A 85 35.96 -2.08 -6.54
C ILE A 85 37.32 -1.62 -7.08
N ARG A 86 38.25 -2.55 -7.31
CA ARG A 86 39.52 -2.25 -7.98
C ARG A 86 39.27 -2.15 -9.49
N HIS A 87 39.47 -0.95 -10.04
CA HIS A 87 39.54 -0.74 -11.48
C HIS A 87 40.99 -1.00 -11.90
N GLY A 88 41.18 -1.89 -12.89
CA GLY A 88 42.47 -2.18 -13.50
C GLY A 88 42.84 -1.20 -14.60
#